data_AF-A0A2N1Q3W5-F1
#
_entry.id   AF-A0A2N1Q3W5-F1
#
_cell.length_a   1.000
_cell.length_b   1.000
_cell.length_c   1.000
_cell.angle_alpha   90.00
_cell.angle_beta   90.00
_cell.angle_gamma   90.00
#
_symmetry.space_group_name_H-M   'P 1'
#
loop_
_entity.id
_entity.type
_entity.pdbx_description
1 polymer ?
#
loop_
_entity_poly.entity_id
_entity_poly.type
_entity_poly.pdbx_seq_one_letter_code
_entity_poly.pdbx_strand_id
1 'polypeptide(L)'
;MNRYDTSLKYIKPKDLIFVILYGGVLSILFGVLLGFIDYYISFGIGISFAGILFFLSSMQIGKLVRKQYEFPHIVYIIITAVFLIIQAIIIFFLPTIFTIVKENNAPELVFDFRLYWLVLKNFISSLFSSFNFNLWLSVFVFSIGVYLGVKQTY
;
A
#
# COMPACT_ATOMS: atom_id res chain seq x y z
N MET A 1 17.20 1.65 24.68
CA MET A 1 17.66 2.63 23.68
C MET A 1 16.71 2.59 22.50
N ASN A 2 16.07 3.71 22.14
CA ASN A 2 15.29 3.77 20.91
C ASN A 2 16.22 3.58 19.71
N ARG A 3 15.78 2.80 18.72
CA ARG A 3 16.54 2.57 17.48
C ARG A 3 16.47 3.75 16.51
N TYR A 4 15.63 4.75 16.81
CA TYR A 4 15.34 5.90 15.97
C TYR A 4 15.18 7.16 16.83
N ASP A 5 15.42 8.30 16.21
CA ASP A 5 15.25 9.61 16.83
C ASP A 5 13.79 10.09 16.74
N THR A 6 13.37 10.85 17.75
CA THR A 6 12.03 11.43 17.89
C THR A 6 12.05 12.96 17.92
N SER A 7 13.21 13.59 18.04
CA SER A 7 13.33 15.04 18.11
C SER A 7 13.31 15.67 16.72
N LEU A 8 12.26 16.46 16.44
CA LEU A 8 12.03 17.16 15.16
C LEU A 8 13.21 18.04 14.71
N LYS A 9 14.10 18.43 15.62
CA LYS A 9 15.30 19.23 15.32
C LYS A 9 16.30 18.52 14.42
N TYR A 10 16.29 17.19 14.40
CA TYR A 10 17.25 16.38 13.63
C TYR A 10 16.73 15.96 12.25
N ILE A 11 15.57 16.45 11.85
CA ILE A 11 15.03 16.20 10.51
C ILE A 11 15.87 16.96 9.48
N LYS A 12 16.40 16.23 8.51
CA LYS A 12 17.09 16.81 7.36
C LYS A 12 16.10 16.91 6.20
N PRO A 13 15.89 18.11 5.60
CA PRO A 13 14.95 18.29 4.49
C PRO A 13 15.27 17.40 3.28
N LYS A 14 16.56 17.18 2.99
CA LYS A 14 17.05 16.29 1.93
C LYS A 14 16.51 14.86 2.12
N ASP A 15 16.65 14.32 3.32
CA ASP A 15 16.23 12.96 3.66
C ASP A 15 14.70 12.84 3.52
N LEU A 16 13.96 13.87 3.94
CA LEU A 16 12.50 13.92 3.82
C LEU A 16 12.03 13.85 2.36
N ILE A 17 12.69 14.57 1.44
CA ILE A 17 12.38 14.51 0.00
C ILE A 17 12.60 13.08 -0.52
N PHE A 18 13.71 12.43 -0.17
CA PHE A 18 13.96 11.07 -0.60
C PHE A 18 12.98 10.07 0.02
N VAL A 19 12.60 10.25 1.29
CA VAL A 19 11.56 9.42 1.91
C VAL A 19 10.23 9.57 1.18
N ILE A 20 9.86 10.77 0.73
CA ILE A 20 8.63 10.97 -0.06
C ILE A 20 8.77 10.34 -1.45
N LEU A 21 9.92 10.45 -2.11
CA LEU A 21 10.15 9.85 -3.42
C LEU A 21 10.12 8.31 -3.37
N TYR A 22 10.91 7.72 -2.48
CA TYR A 22 11.05 6.26 -2.37
C TYR A 22 9.89 5.63 -1.58
N GLY A 23 9.47 6.26 -0.49
CA GLY A 23 8.38 5.79 0.35
C GLY A 23 7.01 6.13 -0.22
N GLY A 24 6.85 7.24 -0.96
CA GLY A 24 5.56 7.66 -1.53
C GLY A 24 5.42 7.32 -3.00
N VAL A 25 6.18 8.00 -3.87
CA VAL A 25 6.03 7.88 -5.32
C VAL A 25 6.25 6.45 -5.78
N LEU A 26 7.33 5.80 -5.36
CA LEU A 26 7.58 4.40 -5.73
C LEU A 26 6.53 3.45 -5.15
N SER A 27 6.05 3.66 -3.93
CA SER A 27 4.98 2.82 -3.35
C SER A 27 3.70 2.89 -4.16
N ILE A 28 3.32 4.07 -4.64
CA ILE A 28 2.15 4.24 -5.51
C ILE A 28 2.38 3.52 -6.84
N LEU A 29 3.53 3.74 -7.49
CA LEU A 29 3.86 3.10 -8.77
C LEU A 29 3.91 1.58 -8.67
N PHE A 30 4.56 1.03 -7.62
CA PHE A 30 4.54 -0.40 -7.34
C PHE A 30 3.15 -0.90 -7.01
N GLY A 31 2.35 -0.14 -6.26
CA GLY A 31 0.97 -0.50 -5.95
C GLY A 31 0.13 -0.67 -7.22
N VAL A 32 0.22 0.29 -8.14
CA VAL A 32 -0.47 0.23 -9.43
C VAL A 32 0.01 -0.95 -10.26
N LEU A 33 1.33 -1.09 -10.44
CA LEU A 33 1.93 -2.18 -11.22
C LEU A 33 1.52 -3.56 -10.68
N LEU A 34 1.63 -3.76 -9.36
CA LEU A 34 1.33 -5.04 -8.72
C LEU A 34 -0.16 -5.33 -8.70
N GLY A 35 -1.02 -4.31 -8.58
CA GLY A 35 -2.47 -4.46 -8.73
C GLY A 35 -2.84 -4.94 -10.14
N PHE A 36 -2.18 -4.42 -11.18
CA PHE A 36 -2.36 -4.92 -12.55
C PHE A 36 -1.89 -6.36 -12.72
N ILE A 37 -0.70 -6.68 -12.18
CA ILE A 37 -0.17 -8.05 -12.20
C ILE A 37 -1.16 -9.00 -11.53
N ASP A 38 -1.68 -8.64 -10.36
CA ASP A 38 -2.66 -9.45 -9.62
C ASP A 38 -3.94 -9.65 -10.43
N TYR A 39 -4.46 -8.59 -11.07
CA TYR A 39 -5.64 -8.69 -11.93
C TYR A 39 -5.44 -9.70 -13.07
N TYR A 40 -4.34 -9.62 -13.82
CA TYR A 40 -4.08 -10.52 -14.94
C TYR A 40 -3.84 -11.98 -14.49
N ILE A 41 -3.15 -12.18 -13.37
CA ILE A 41 -2.95 -13.52 -12.79
C ILE A 41 -4.27 -14.10 -12.30
N SER A 42 -5.05 -13.30 -11.55
CA SER A 42 -6.35 -13.72 -11.01
C SER A 42 -7.34 -14.06 -12.11
N PHE A 43 -7.32 -13.33 -13.23
CA PHE A 43 -8.16 -13.64 -14.39
C PHE A 43 -7.84 -15.00 -15.01
N GLY A 44 -6.56 -15.43 -15.01
CA GLY A 44 -6.16 -16.72 -15.56
C GLY A 44 -6.31 -17.90 -14.59
N ILE A 45 -6.01 -17.71 -13.31
CA ILE A 45 -5.87 -18.79 -12.32
C ILE A 45 -7.04 -18.81 -11.31
N GLY A 46 -7.81 -17.72 -11.19
CA GLY A 46 -8.90 -17.59 -10.23
C GLY A 46 -8.45 -17.34 -8.78
N ILE A 47 -7.15 -17.12 -8.55
CA ILE A 47 -6.55 -16.90 -7.22
C ILE A 47 -5.83 -15.55 -7.21
N SER A 48 -6.10 -14.74 -6.17
CA SER A 48 -5.39 -13.48 -5.93
C SER A 48 -4.11 -13.71 -5.12
N PHE A 49 -3.03 -13.08 -5.58
CA PHE A 49 -1.70 -13.04 -4.98
C PHE A 49 -1.39 -11.66 -4.37
N ALA A 50 -2.36 -10.73 -4.33
CA ALA A 50 -2.23 -9.37 -3.81
C ALA A 50 -1.48 -9.29 -2.48
N GLY A 51 -1.78 -10.18 -1.53
CA GLY A 51 -1.12 -10.21 -0.22
C GLY A 51 0.38 -10.54 -0.30
N ILE A 52 0.75 -11.53 -1.13
CA ILE A 52 2.15 -11.93 -1.33
C ILE A 52 2.91 -10.85 -2.09
N LEU A 53 2.32 -10.32 -3.17
CA LEU A 53 2.89 -9.23 -3.96
C LEU A 53 3.14 -7.99 -3.10
N PHE A 54 2.16 -7.62 -2.27
CA PHE A 54 2.31 -6.53 -1.33
C PHE A 54 3.44 -6.78 -0.34
N PHE A 55 3.49 -7.97 0.28
CA PHE A 55 4.52 -8.32 1.26
C PHE A 55 5.95 -8.17 0.71
N LEU A 56 6.20 -8.68 -0.50
CA LEU A 56 7.50 -8.56 -1.15
C LEU A 56 7.84 -7.10 -1.45
N SER A 57 6.86 -6.35 -1.95
CA SER A 57 7.05 -4.94 -2.31
C SER A 57 7.27 -4.04 -1.09
N SER A 58 6.55 -4.25 0.01
CA SER A 58 6.65 -3.43 1.21
C SER A 58 8.02 -3.59 1.88
N MET A 59 8.54 -4.83 1.92
CA MET A 59 9.90 -5.10 2.39
C MET A 59 10.95 -4.41 1.52
N GLN A 60 10.78 -4.44 0.19
CA GLN A 60 11.72 -3.81 -0.73
C GLN A 60 11.71 -2.28 -0.58
N ILE A 61 10.53 -1.67 -0.52
CA ILE A 61 10.38 -0.22 -0.31
C ILE A 61 11.00 0.21 1.02
N GLY A 62 10.72 -0.51 2.11
CA GLY A 62 11.31 -0.22 3.41
C GLY A 62 12.85 -0.23 3.38
N LYS A 63 13.45 -1.21 2.70
CA LYS A 63 14.91 -1.27 2.48
C LYS A 63 15.43 -0.11 1.64
N LEU A 64 14.70 0.32 0.60
CA LEU A 64 15.09 1.44 -0.24
C LEU A 64 15.03 2.76 0.53
N VAL A 65 14.00 2.96 1.35
CA VAL A 65 13.85 4.13 2.23
C VAL A 65 14.97 4.17 3.27
N ARG A 66 15.30 3.05 3.93
CA ARG A 66 16.38 2.99 4.93
C ARG A 66 17.73 3.46 4.40
N LYS A 67 18.01 3.23 3.12
CA LYS A 67 19.25 3.64 2.46
C LYS A 67 19.38 5.15 2.23
N GLN A 68 18.30 5.91 2.41
CA GLN A 68 18.28 7.35 2.11
C GLN A 68 18.74 8.24 3.27
N TYR A 69 18.88 7.68 4.48
CA TYR A 69 19.32 8.41 5.66
C TYR A 69 20.25 7.55 6.51
N GLU A 70 21.17 8.17 7.23
CA GLU A 70 22.08 7.45 8.14
C GLU A 70 21.34 7.06 9.44
N PHE A 71 20.64 8.03 10.03
CA PHE A 71 19.91 7.89 11.28
C PHE A 71 18.40 7.84 11.03
N PRO A 72 17.72 6.75 11.43
CA PRO A 72 16.27 6.66 11.30
C PRO A 72 15.58 7.67 12.22
N HIS A 73 14.58 8.35 11.67
CA HIS A 73 13.74 9.32 12.39
C HIS A 73 12.27 8.89 12.32
N ILE A 74 11.52 9.08 13.41
CA ILE A 74 10.11 8.64 13.51
C ILE A 74 9.21 9.18 12.39
N VAL A 75 9.47 10.42 11.95
CA VAL A 75 8.73 11.04 10.83
C VAL A 75 8.92 10.25 9.53
N TYR A 76 10.12 9.74 9.25
CA TYR A 76 10.38 8.97 8.03
C TYR A 76 9.66 7.61 8.07
N ILE A 77 9.64 7.00 9.25
CA ILE A 77 8.95 5.74 9.55
C ILE A 77 7.44 5.91 9.34
N ILE A 78 6.84 6.97 9.90
CA ILE A 78 5.41 7.27 9.77
C ILE A 78 5.03 7.56 8.32
N ILE A 79 5.80 8.41 7.62
CA ILE A 79 5.54 8.71 6.20
C ILE A 79 5.54 7.42 5.37
N THR A 80 6.53 6.55 5.60
CA THR A 80 6.61 5.26 4.91
C THR A 80 5.41 4.37 5.24
N ALA A 81 4.99 4.29 6.51
CA ALA A 81 3.81 3.52 6.91
C ALA A 81 2.54 3.98 6.18
N VAL A 82 2.29 5.29 6.13
CA VAL A 82 1.13 5.87 5.44
C VAL A 82 1.12 5.49 3.97
N PHE A 83 2.26 5.61 3.28
CA PHE A 83 2.32 5.27 1.86
C PHE A 83 2.27 3.78 1.58
N LEU A 84 2.79 2.92 2.47
CA LEU A 84 2.60 1.47 2.38
C LEU A 84 1.13 1.07 2.57
N ILE A 85 0.39 1.77 3.44
CA ILE A 85 -1.07 1.58 3.56
C ILE A 85 -1.77 1.97 2.26
N ILE A 86 -1.42 3.13 1.69
CA ILE A 86 -1.96 3.56 0.39
C ILE A 86 -1.64 2.53 -0.70
N GLN A 87 -0.42 2.00 -0.73
CA GLN A 87 -0.03 0.94 -1.66
C GLN A 87 -0.87 -0.33 -1.48
N ALA A 88 -1.08 -0.80 -0.25
CA ALA A 88 -1.93 -1.95 0.04
C ALA A 88 -3.36 -1.75 -0.47
N ILE A 89 -3.92 -0.56 -0.23
CA ILE A 89 -5.25 -0.16 -0.73
C ILE A 89 -5.28 -0.24 -2.25
N ILE A 90 -4.28 0.32 -2.95
CA ILE A 90 -4.21 0.25 -4.41
C ILE A 90 -4.16 -1.20 -4.90
N ILE A 91 -3.24 -2.02 -4.39
CA ILE A 91 -3.09 -3.41 -4.83
C ILE A 91 -4.38 -4.19 -4.61
N PHE A 92 -5.07 -3.96 -3.50
CA PHE A 92 -6.29 -4.67 -3.16
C PHE A 92 -7.50 -4.24 -4.01
N PHE A 93 -7.69 -2.95 -4.26
CA PHE A 93 -8.90 -2.45 -4.93
C PHE A 93 -8.76 -2.29 -6.45
N LEU A 94 -7.54 -2.12 -6.96
CA LEU A 94 -7.34 -1.91 -8.40
C LEU A 94 -7.93 -3.05 -9.25
N PRO A 95 -7.74 -4.34 -8.91
CA PRO A 95 -8.37 -5.43 -9.65
C PRO A 95 -9.90 -5.32 -9.68
N THR A 96 -10.53 -5.00 -8.55
CA THR A 96 -11.99 -4.83 -8.47
C THR A 96 -12.50 -3.71 -9.36
N ILE A 97 -11.81 -2.56 -9.37
CA ILE A 97 -12.16 -1.42 -10.21
C ILE A 97 -12.08 -1.78 -11.69
N PHE A 98 -11.02 -2.47 -12.11
CA PHE A 98 -10.84 -2.89 -13.49
C PHE A 98 -11.87 -3.94 -13.93
N THR A 99 -12.26 -4.85 -13.03
CA THR A 99 -13.36 -5.79 -13.29
C THR A 99 -14.66 -5.04 -13.55
N ILE A 100 -15.04 -4.08 -12.69
CA ILE A 100 -16.26 -3.28 -12.86
C ILE A 100 -16.25 -2.51 -14.18
N VAL A 101 -15.12 -1.85 -14.50
CA VAL A 101 -14.94 -1.10 -15.76
C VAL A 101 -15.16 -2.01 -16.98
N LYS A 102 -14.56 -3.20 -16.95
CA LYS A 102 -14.64 -4.17 -18.05
C LYS A 102 -16.06 -4.74 -18.19
N GLU A 103 -16.72 -5.08 -17.10
CA GLU A 103 -18.08 -5.62 -17.11
C GLU A 103 -19.12 -4.61 -17.62
N ASN A 104 -18.90 -3.31 -17.35
CA ASN A 104 -19.81 -2.24 -17.77
C ASN A 104 -19.43 -1.61 -19.13
N ASN A 105 -18.35 -2.04 -19.78
CA ASN A 105 -17.80 -1.47 -21.01
C ASN A 105 -17.58 0.06 -20.96
N ALA A 106 -17.21 0.59 -19.79
CA ALA A 106 -17.11 2.02 -19.51
C ALA A 106 -15.69 2.41 -19.06
N PRO A 107 -14.71 2.51 -19.98
CA PRO A 107 -13.30 2.77 -19.66
C PRO A 107 -13.07 4.10 -18.93
N GLU A 108 -13.95 5.08 -19.12
CA GLU A 108 -13.92 6.38 -18.44
C GLU A 108 -14.02 6.26 -16.90
N LEU A 109 -14.62 5.17 -16.40
CA LEU A 109 -14.77 4.94 -14.96
C LEU A 109 -13.41 4.69 -14.26
N VAL A 110 -12.36 4.31 -14.99
CA VAL A 110 -11.00 4.17 -14.44
C VAL A 110 -10.47 5.51 -13.92
N PHE A 111 -10.93 6.62 -14.47
CA PHE A 111 -10.50 7.96 -14.04
C PHE A 111 -11.49 8.64 -13.10
N ASP A 112 -12.63 8.00 -12.79
CA ASP A 112 -13.62 8.55 -11.89
C ASP A 112 -13.27 8.24 -10.43
N PHE A 113 -12.72 9.24 -9.73
CA PHE A 113 -12.43 9.17 -8.29
C PHE A 113 -13.63 8.77 -7.43
N ARG A 114 -14.87 9.01 -7.88
CA ARG A 114 -16.09 8.60 -7.16
C ARG A 114 -16.20 7.09 -7.08
N LEU A 115 -15.77 6.35 -8.12
CA LEU A 115 -15.75 4.90 -8.12
C LEU A 115 -14.79 4.36 -7.05
N TYR A 116 -13.57 4.90 -6.99
CA TYR A 116 -12.59 4.55 -5.96
C TYR A 116 -13.13 4.80 -4.55
N TRP A 117 -13.78 5.94 -4.33
CA TRP A 117 -14.39 6.27 -3.05
C TRP A 117 -15.54 5.33 -2.69
N LEU A 118 -16.40 4.99 -3.65
CA LEU A 118 -17.53 4.10 -3.45
C LEU A 118 -17.06 2.68 -3.08
N VAL A 119 -16.05 2.16 -3.79
CA VAL A 119 -15.45 0.85 -3.49
C VAL A 119 -14.85 0.84 -2.07
N LEU A 120 -14.10 1.89 -1.70
CA LEU A 120 -13.52 2.01 -0.36
C LEU A 120 -14.61 2.10 0.72
N LYS A 121 -15.65 2.92 0.50
CA LYS A 121 -16.77 3.07 1.44
C LYS A 121 -17.50 1.74 1.65
N ASN A 122 -17.77 1.00 0.57
CA ASN A 122 -18.43 -0.30 0.63
C ASN A 122 -17.58 -1.32 1.38
N PHE A 123 -16.26 -1.30 1.18
CA PHE A 123 -15.34 -2.15 1.93
C PHE A 123 -15.36 -1.84 3.43
N ILE A 124 -15.23 -0.57 3.81
CA ILE A 124 -15.27 -0.15 5.23
C ILE A 124 -16.61 -0.54 5.85
N SER A 125 -17.72 -0.25 5.16
CA SER A 125 -19.05 -0.64 5.65
C SER A 125 -19.15 -2.16 5.85
N SER A 126 -18.67 -2.95 4.89
CA SER A 126 -18.70 -4.41 4.92
C SER A 126 -17.86 -5.00 6.07
N LEU A 127 -16.76 -4.35 6.45
CA LEU A 127 -15.92 -4.79 7.58
C LEU A 127 -16.66 -4.76 8.92
N PHE A 128 -17.57 -3.79 9.10
CA PHE A 128 -18.26 -3.55 10.36
C PHE A 128 -19.73 -3.97 10.37
N SER A 129 -20.35 -4.18 9.20
CA SER A 129 -21.75 -4.61 9.11
C SER A 129 -21.96 -6.08 9.47
N SER A 130 -20.99 -6.93 9.16
CA SER A 130 -21.03 -8.37 9.44
C SER A 130 -19.61 -8.94 9.49
N PHE A 131 -19.34 -9.84 10.43
CA PHE A 131 -18.02 -10.47 10.50
C PHE A 131 -17.76 -11.32 9.26
N ASN A 132 -16.78 -10.91 8.45
CA ASN A 132 -16.30 -11.66 7.29
C ASN A 132 -14.84 -12.05 7.51
N PHE A 133 -14.60 -13.33 7.81
CA PHE A 133 -13.27 -13.85 8.11
C PHE A 133 -12.26 -13.57 6.98
N ASN A 134 -12.67 -13.70 5.72
CA ASN A 134 -11.78 -13.48 4.58
C ASN A 134 -11.34 -12.02 4.47
N LEU A 135 -12.28 -11.08 4.64
CA LEU A 135 -11.96 -9.64 4.64
C LEU A 135 -11.02 -9.28 5.79
N TRP A 136 -11.28 -9.79 7.00
CA TRP A 136 -10.42 -9.57 8.16
C TRP A 136 -9.03 -10.20 7.98
N LEU A 137 -8.94 -11.39 7.38
CA LEU A 137 -7.67 -12.02 7.04
C LEU A 137 -6.87 -11.19 6.05
N SER A 138 -7.51 -10.64 5.00
CA SER A 138 -6.85 -9.72 4.07
C SER A 138 -6.30 -8.50 4.79
N VAL A 139 -7.11 -7.83 5.63
CA VAL A 139 -6.66 -6.68 6.45
C VAL A 139 -5.47 -7.05 7.33
N PHE A 140 -5.49 -8.23 7.94
CA PHE A 140 -4.40 -8.70 8.80
C PHE A 140 -3.11 -8.96 8.01
N VAL A 141 -3.20 -9.60 6.84
CA VAL A 141 -2.06 -9.84 5.95
C VAL A 141 -1.44 -8.53 5.49
N PHE A 142 -2.26 -7.56 5.04
CA PHE A 142 -1.76 -6.23 4.68
C PHE A 142 -1.15 -5.50 5.87
N SER A 143 -1.76 -5.59 7.05
CA SER A 143 -1.21 -4.97 8.28
C SER A 143 0.17 -5.53 8.65
N ILE A 144 0.35 -6.85 8.54
CA ILE A 144 1.66 -7.50 8.73
C ILE A 144 2.66 -6.99 7.68
N GLY A 145 2.25 -6.91 6.42
CA GLY A 145 3.10 -6.41 5.34
C GLY A 145 3.54 -4.95 5.56
N VAL A 146 2.65 -4.08 6.02
CA VAL A 146 2.97 -2.70 6.41
C VAL A 146 3.97 -2.72 7.56
N TYR A 147 3.68 -3.46 8.63
CA TYR A 147 4.58 -3.55 9.79
C TYR A 147 5.98 -4.02 9.40
N LEU A 148 6.10 -5.05 8.57
CA LEU A 148 7.39 -5.55 8.12
C LEU A 148 8.12 -4.56 7.22
N GLY A 149 7.42 -3.89 6.30
CA GLY A 149 8.00 -2.83 5.48
C GLY A 149 8.53 -1.69 6.34
N VAL A 150 7.74 -1.22 7.30
CA VAL A 150 8.13 -0.21 8.28
C VAL A 150 9.30 -0.67 9.14
N LYS A 151 9.34 -1.93 9.58
CA LYS A 151 10.46 -2.48 10.36
C LYS A 151 11.78 -2.47 9.59
N GLN A 152 11.77 -2.51 8.26
CA GLN A 152 13.00 -2.38 7.48
C GLN A 152 13.57 -0.95 7.46
N THR A 153 12.79 0.05 7.93
CA THR A 153 13.18 1.47 7.92
C THR A 153 14.02 1.90 9.13
N TYR A 154 14.19 1.06 10.16
CA TYR A 154 14.96 1.40 11.37
C TYR A 154 15.74 0.23 11.98
#